data_AF-A0AAN7V8Q4-F1
#
_entry.id   AF-A0AAN7V8Q4-F1
#
_cell.length_a   1.000
_cell.length_b   1.000
_cell.length_c   1.000
_cell.angle_alpha   90.00
_cell.angle_beta   90.00
_cell.angle_gamma   90.00
#
_symmetry.space_group_name_H-M   'P 1'
#
loop_
_entity.id
_entity.type
_entity.pdbx_description
1 polymer ?
#
loop_
_entity_poly.entity_id
_entity_poly.type
_entity_poly.pdbx_seq_one_letter_code
_entity_poly.pdbx_strand_id
1 'polypeptide(L)'
;MQISSKIILLFHLLQLGELASVRINFEKCEWRGFTCKSSIELPEKIDVTFQCNDTVTSQDIEIYIWGFNSPLTIASLTVQNCEKVHLHFSCGDNKAIQWLKLRNIGNLELMQPTVTQNPRKVFFENITRIDNLPADTFSQMRSLRYKPVCGFATMELEEIYFRNVSIGNIETAAFKNLSEIRKFEWTDVVVDKINYGALKIQFADNGEGLIVNCSLGVVEPLAFQITADRFTIKGTKIQDLWPSGLNGTSSKFIFTNNTVKNLQSGSIAILAQNVVIASNYFTNVESGAFNKVSPGLLHDSQTHFGKLQFVYDFNHNTIAHVEDKGIRPDIETYRNVASYLNYTDNHLQCSCESLSWLGAEVDLGFGYNVLKDFNMMILNPKNKNSCTFRPCMCFSATAPENVSAPLIPAVF
;
A
#
# COMPACT_ATOMS: atom_id res chain seq x y z
N MET A 1 -40.74 0.98 -54.01
CA MET A 1 -40.16 1.45 -52.72
C MET A 1 -39.45 0.26 -52.08
N GLN A 2 -38.22 -0.05 -52.52
CA GLN A 2 -37.57 -1.34 -52.20
C GLN A 2 -36.04 -1.19 -52.19
N ILE A 3 -35.55 -0.09 -51.61
CA ILE A 3 -34.11 0.22 -51.48
C ILE A 3 -33.66 0.25 -50.00
N SER A 4 -34.57 0.10 -49.03
CA SER A 4 -34.26 0.45 -47.64
C SER A 4 -33.64 -0.65 -46.76
N SER A 5 -33.76 -1.94 -47.08
CA SER A 5 -33.24 -3.00 -46.17
C SER A 5 -31.78 -3.38 -46.41
N LYS A 6 -31.25 -3.23 -47.63
CA LYS A 6 -29.84 -3.60 -47.91
C LYS A 6 -28.85 -2.55 -47.39
N ILE A 7 -29.26 -1.29 -47.32
CA ILE A 7 -28.40 -0.19 -46.82
C ILE A 7 -28.31 -0.24 -45.29
N ILE A 8 -29.38 -0.61 -44.58
CA ILE A 8 -29.36 -0.75 -43.12
C ILE A 8 -28.50 -1.93 -42.67
N LEU A 9 -28.52 -3.05 -43.42
CA LEU A 9 -27.65 -4.20 -43.11
C LEU A 9 -26.16 -3.88 -43.33
N LEU A 10 -25.83 -3.09 -44.37
CA LEU A 10 -24.46 -2.66 -44.62
C LEU A 10 -23.97 -1.66 -43.56
N PHE A 11 -24.86 -0.79 -43.06
CA PHE A 11 -24.54 0.18 -42.00
C PHE A 11 -24.34 -0.51 -40.64
N HIS A 12 -25.09 -1.56 -40.32
CA HIS A 12 -24.85 -2.38 -39.12
C HIS A 12 -23.62 -3.28 -39.23
N LEU A 13 -23.27 -3.78 -40.42
CA LEU A 13 -22.01 -4.49 -40.64
C LEU A 13 -20.78 -3.57 -40.61
N LEU A 14 -20.93 -2.29 -41.00
CA LEU A 14 -19.86 -1.28 -40.90
C LEU A 14 -19.69 -0.70 -39.49
N GLN A 15 -20.73 -0.75 -38.65
CA GLN A 15 -20.66 -0.34 -37.23
C GLN A 15 -20.11 -1.44 -36.29
N LEU A 16 -19.88 -2.66 -36.79
CA LEU A 16 -19.19 -3.75 -36.09
C LEU A 16 -17.66 -3.73 -36.28
N GLY A 17 -17.11 -2.61 -36.75
CA GLY A 17 -15.68 -2.33 -36.60
C GLY A 17 -15.35 -2.01 -35.15
N GLU A 18 -15.58 -2.95 -34.23
CA GLU A 18 -14.87 -2.94 -32.96
C GLU A 18 -13.38 -2.91 -33.29
N LEU A 19 -12.64 -2.04 -32.61
CA LEU A 19 -11.18 -2.02 -32.63
C LEU A 19 -10.70 -3.43 -32.29
N ALA A 20 -10.39 -4.22 -33.31
CA ALA A 20 -10.01 -5.62 -33.12
C ALA A 20 -8.72 -5.64 -32.29
N SER A 21 -8.79 -6.22 -31.09
CA SER A 21 -7.61 -6.46 -30.28
C SER A 21 -6.68 -7.41 -31.05
N VAL A 22 -5.39 -7.09 -31.08
CA VAL A 22 -4.39 -7.91 -31.73
C VAL A 22 -3.65 -8.72 -30.69
N ARG A 23 -3.87 -10.03 -30.76
CA ARG A 23 -3.09 -10.99 -29.99
C ARG A 23 -1.67 -11.05 -30.52
N ILE A 24 -0.71 -10.75 -29.63
CA ILE A 24 0.71 -10.83 -29.93
C ILE A 24 1.27 -12.11 -29.32
N ASN A 25 1.78 -13.00 -30.19
CA ASN A 25 2.48 -14.22 -29.80
C ASN A 25 3.95 -14.10 -30.17
N PHE A 26 4.83 -14.53 -29.26
CA PHE A 26 6.25 -14.64 -29.56
C PHE A 26 6.52 -15.91 -30.38
N GLU A 27 7.12 -15.74 -31.55
CA GLU A 27 7.54 -16.85 -32.41
C GLU A 27 9.07 -16.95 -32.49
N LYS A 28 9.75 -15.82 -32.72
CA LYS A 28 11.21 -15.72 -32.83
C LYS A 28 11.70 -14.30 -32.56
N CYS A 29 12.99 -14.19 -32.26
CA CYS A 29 13.67 -12.91 -32.12
C CYS A 29 13.68 -12.12 -33.44
N GLU A 30 13.69 -10.79 -33.34
CA GLU A 30 13.68 -9.83 -34.46
C GLU A 30 12.41 -9.87 -35.31
N TRP A 31 11.34 -10.49 -34.82
CA TRP A 31 10.07 -10.59 -35.52
C TRP A 31 9.00 -9.77 -34.81
N ARG A 32 8.23 -8.97 -35.58
CA ARG A 32 7.08 -8.19 -35.11
C ARG A 32 7.33 -7.40 -33.81
N GLY A 33 8.46 -6.72 -33.71
CA GLY A 33 8.80 -5.87 -32.55
C GLY A 33 9.44 -6.62 -31.38
N PHE A 34 9.63 -7.94 -31.47
CA PHE A 34 10.41 -8.69 -30.49
C PHE A 34 11.91 -8.59 -30.73
N THR A 35 12.66 -8.39 -29.66
CA THR A 35 14.12 -8.45 -29.64
C THR A 35 14.57 -9.38 -28.51
N CYS A 36 15.72 -10.02 -28.67
CA CYS A 36 16.25 -10.95 -27.68
C CYS A 36 17.70 -10.60 -27.36
N LYS A 37 18.08 -10.75 -26.09
CA LYS A 37 19.47 -10.63 -25.63
C LYS A 37 19.78 -11.76 -24.66
N SER A 38 21.06 -12.12 -24.55
CA SER A 38 21.50 -13.01 -23.47
C SER A 38 21.20 -12.36 -22.12
N SER A 39 20.62 -13.13 -21.20
CA SER A 39 20.25 -12.64 -19.90
C SER A 39 21.49 -12.41 -19.04
N ILE A 40 21.61 -11.21 -18.48
CA ILE A 40 22.74 -10.84 -17.62
C ILE A 40 22.67 -11.62 -16.29
N GLU A 41 21.46 -11.77 -15.75
CA GLU A 41 21.20 -12.43 -14.48
C GLU A 41 21.24 -13.96 -14.60
N LEU A 42 20.93 -14.52 -15.78
CA LEU A 42 20.94 -15.96 -16.06
C LEU A 42 21.66 -16.24 -17.39
N PRO A 43 22.99 -16.39 -17.40
CA PRO A 43 23.81 -16.42 -18.63
C PRO A 43 23.44 -17.48 -19.68
N GLU A 44 22.71 -18.54 -19.30
CA GLU A 44 22.21 -19.60 -20.20
C GLU A 44 20.79 -19.35 -20.74
N LYS A 45 20.20 -18.21 -20.37
CA LYS A 45 18.84 -17.81 -20.71
C LYS A 45 18.82 -16.53 -21.53
N ILE A 46 17.68 -16.28 -22.17
CA ILE A 46 17.45 -15.09 -22.99
C ILE A 46 16.41 -14.18 -22.35
N ASP A 47 16.65 -12.88 -22.43
CA ASP A 47 15.68 -11.84 -22.13
C ASP A 47 14.98 -11.42 -23.42
N VAL A 48 13.65 -11.53 -23.44
CA VAL A 48 12.81 -11.17 -24.59
C VAL A 48 12.18 -9.82 -24.32
N THR A 49 12.31 -8.88 -25.26
CA THR A 49 11.68 -7.55 -25.19
C THR A 49 10.74 -7.36 -26.37
N PHE A 50 9.47 -7.13 -26.10
CA PHE A 50 8.49 -6.67 -27.08
C PHE A 50 8.36 -5.15 -27.00
N GLN A 51 8.56 -4.49 -28.13
CA GLN A 51 8.36 -3.07 -28.27
C GLN A 51 7.22 -2.80 -29.24
N CYS A 52 6.22 -2.04 -28.78
CA CYS A 52 5.18 -1.53 -29.66
C CYS A 52 5.79 -0.55 -30.65
N ASN A 53 5.60 -0.82 -31.94
CA ASN A 53 6.07 0.00 -33.06
C ASN A 53 4.88 0.70 -33.71
N ASP A 54 5.13 1.72 -34.53
CA ASP A 54 4.10 2.56 -35.17
C ASP A 54 3.06 1.77 -35.99
N THR A 55 3.36 0.52 -36.35
CA THR A 55 2.42 -0.37 -37.05
C THR A 55 1.38 -1.03 -36.15
N VAL A 56 1.58 -1.05 -34.83
CA VAL A 56 0.71 -1.73 -33.83
C VAL A 56 0.18 -0.75 -32.78
N THR A 57 0.64 0.52 -32.78
CA THR A 57 0.28 1.53 -31.76
C THR A 57 -1.21 1.89 -31.70
N SER A 58 -1.97 1.72 -32.79
CA SER A 58 -3.40 2.06 -32.84
C SER A 58 -4.36 0.92 -32.45
N GLN A 59 -3.83 -0.21 -31.99
CA GLN A 59 -4.62 -1.41 -31.67
C GLN A 59 -4.41 -1.83 -30.21
N ASP A 60 -5.47 -2.34 -29.60
CA ASP A 60 -5.39 -2.96 -28.27
C ASP A 60 -4.55 -4.24 -28.36
N ILE A 61 -3.50 -4.35 -27.57
CA ILE A 61 -2.57 -5.47 -27.66
C ILE A 61 -2.87 -6.48 -26.56
N GLU A 62 -3.14 -7.73 -26.91
CA GLU A 62 -3.28 -8.82 -25.96
C GLU A 62 -1.98 -9.62 -25.82
N ILE A 63 -1.46 -9.73 -24.60
CA ILE A 63 -0.26 -10.48 -24.26
C ILE A 63 -0.58 -11.57 -23.24
N TYR A 64 -0.25 -12.80 -23.59
CA TYR A 64 -0.41 -13.98 -22.74
C TYR A 64 0.95 -14.34 -22.17
N ILE A 65 1.18 -14.09 -20.87
CA ILE A 65 2.53 -14.18 -20.28
C ILE A 65 3.09 -15.61 -20.24
N TRP A 66 2.24 -16.62 -20.43
CA TRP A 66 2.62 -18.04 -20.50
C TRP A 66 2.51 -18.62 -21.92
N GLY A 67 2.21 -17.79 -22.92
CA GLY A 67 1.94 -18.21 -24.30
C GLY A 67 3.17 -18.37 -25.21
N PHE A 68 4.35 -18.70 -24.68
CA PHE A 68 5.61 -18.69 -25.44
C PHE A 68 5.99 -20.04 -26.06
N ASN A 69 5.84 -20.21 -27.38
CA ASN A 69 6.06 -21.49 -28.04
C ASN A 69 7.55 -21.93 -28.13
N SER A 70 8.51 -21.02 -28.17
CA SER A 70 9.96 -21.30 -28.28
C SER A 70 10.77 -20.02 -28.01
N PRO A 71 12.02 -20.06 -27.50
CA PRO A 71 12.80 -21.22 -27.02
C PRO A 71 12.57 -21.58 -25.55
N LEU A 72 13.08 -22.73 -25.09
CA LEU A 72 13.02 -23.19 -23.68
C LEU A 72 13.71 -22.25 -22.68
N THR A 73 14.57 -21.36 -23.17
CA THR A 73 15.56 -20.65 -22.39
C THR A 73 15.14 -19.23 -22.04
N ILE A 74 13.86 -18.85 -22.16
CA ILE A 74 13.42 -17.49 -21.82
C ILE A 74 13.51 -17.28 -20.30
N ALA A 75 14.30 -16.30 -19.87
CA ALA A 75 14.37 -15.82 -18.49
C ALA A 75 13.28 -14.79 -18.22
N SER A 76 13.12 -13.81 -19.11
CA SER A 76 12.23 -12.67 -18.87
C SER A 76 11.49 -12.20 -20.11
N LEU A 77 10.34 -11.58 -19.85
CA LEU A 77 9.58 -10.82 -20.82
C LEU A 77 9.54 -9.35 -20.39
N THR A 78 9.98 -8.46 -21.28
CA THR A 78 9.76 -7.02 -21.18
C THR A 78 8.76 -6.59 -22.23
N VAL A 79 7.69 -5.89 -21.85
CA VAL A 79 6.74 -5.23 -22.75
C VAL A 79 6.92 -3.74 -22.58
N GLN A 80 7.16 -3.01 -23.67
CA GLN A 80 7.48 -1.59 -23.55
C GLN A 80 6.96 -0.68 -24.66
N ASN A 81 6.76 0.59 -24.29
CA ASN A 81 6.40 1.71 -25.16
C ASN A 81 5.06 1.52 -25.88
N CYS A 82 4.04 1.05 -25.17
CA CYS A 82 2.74 0.68 -25.72
C CYS A 82 1.65 1.64 -25.24
N GLU A 83 0.71 2.01 -26.12
CA GLU A 83 -0.42 2.87 -25.73
C GLU A 83 -1.42 2.10 -24.86
N LYS A 84 -1.85 0.92 -25.30
CA LYS A 84 -2.79 0.08 -24.56
C LYS A 84 -2.39 -1.40 -24.61
N VAL A 85 -2.39 -2.06 -23.45
CA VAL A 85 -2.01 -3.48 -23.31
C VAL A 85 -3.02 -4.20 -22.42
N HIS A 86 -3.53 -5.33 -22.88
CA HIS A 86 -4.31 -6.29 -22.09
C HIS A 86 -3.39 -7.47 -21.74
N LEU A 87 -3.16 -7.68 -20.45
CA LEU A 87 -2.26 -8.72 -19.97
C LEU A 87 -3.05 -9.90 -19.40
N HIS A 88 -2.82 -11.09 -19.94
CA HIS A 88 -3.49 -12.31 -19.52
C HIS A 88 -2.54 -13.22 -18.73
N PHE A 89 -2.92 -13.49 -17.47
CA PHE A 89 -2.38 -14.58 -16.65
C PHE A 89 -3.16 -15.87 -16.92
N SER A 90 -3.13 -16.33 -18.18
CA SER A 90 -3.79 -17.55 -18.61
C SER A 90 -2.81 -18.53 -19.23
N CYS A 91 -3.17 -19.80 -19.16
CA CYS A 91 -2.27 -20.87 -19.55
C CYS A 91 -2.42 -21.23 -21.02
N GLY A 92 -1.28 -21.27 -21.70
CA GLY A 92 -1.13 -21.99 -22.95
C GLY A 92 -0.31 -23.27 -22.74
N ASP A 93 0.03 -23.93 -23.84
CA ASP A 93 0.84 -25.17 -23.85
C ASP A 93 2.32 -24.97 -23.43
N ASN A 94 2.67 -23.87 -22.76
CA ASN A 94 4.04 -23.37 -22.72
C ASN A 94 4.49 -22.68 -21.41
N LYS A 95 5.79 -22.31 -21.40
CA LYS A 95 6.73 -22.37 -20.27
C LYS A 95 6.74 -21.13 -19.38
N ALA A 96 7.15 -21.32 -18.12
CA ALA A 96 7.22 -20.27 -17.13
C ALA A 96 8.47 -19.37 -17.29
N ILE A 97 8.26 -18.11 -17.69
CA ILE A 97 9.23 -17.02 -17.50
C ILE A 97 9.47 -16.74 -16.01
N GLN A 98 10.67 -16.28 -15.66
CA GLN A 98 11.01 -15.93 -14.27
C GLN A 98 10.74 -14.46 -13.96
N TRP A 99 10.91 -13.56 -14.92
CA TRP A 99 10.67 -12.13 -14.70
C TRP A 99 9.73 -11.54 -15.74
N LEU A 100 8.83 -10.67 -15.29
CA LEU A 100 7.97 -9.86 -16.12
C LEU A 100 8.25 -8.39 -15.86
N LYS A 101 8.48 -7.62 -16.92
CA LYS A 101 8.74 -6.18 -16.86
C LYS A 101 7.78 -5.46 -17.81
N LEU A 102 6.98 -4.54 -17.31
CA LEU A 102 6.06 -3.71 -18.08
C LEU A 102 6.53 -2.25 -17.96
N ARG A 103 6.82 -1.60 -19.09
CA ARG A 103 7.52 -0.30 -19.12
C ARG A 103 6.87 0.69 -20.07
N ASN A 104 6.69 1.94 -19.64
CA ASN A 104 6.21 3.02 -20.52
C ASN A 104 4.91 2.62 -21.23
N ILE A 105 3.89 2.24 -20.45
CA ILE A 105 2.58 1.85 -20.96
C ILE A 105 1.58 2.97 -20.68
N GLY A 106 0.73 3.31 -21.65
CA GLY A 106 -0.39 4.23 -21.44
C GLY A 106 -1.42 3.61 -20.50
N ASN A 107 -2.31 2.78 -21.04
CA ASN A 107 -3.28 2.00 -20.27
C ASN A 107 -2.89 0.52 -20.23
N LEU A 108 -2.76 -0.04 -19.03
CA LEU A 108 -2.56 -1.47 -18.82
C LEU A 108 -3.80 -2.05 -18.15
N GLU A 109 -4.47 -2.96 -18.85
CA GLU A 109 -5.57 -3.75 -18.32
C GLU A 109 -5.04 -5.13 -17.91
N LEU A 110 -5.15 -5.44 -16.62
CA LEU A 110 -4.88 -6.79 -16.13
C LEU A 110 -6.16 -7.59 -16.19
N MET A 111 -6.16 -8.61 -17.04
CA MET A 111 -7.31 -9.50 -17.18
C MET A 111 -7.36 -10.44 -15.98
N GLN A 112 -8.58 -10.82 -15.55
CA GLN A 112 -8.79 -11.74 -14.44
C GLN A 112 -7.92 -13.00 -14.60
N PRO A 113 -6.99 -13.28 -13.66
CA PRO A 113 -6.15 -14.46 -13.75
C PRO A 113 -6.97 -15.73 -13.76
N THR A 114 -6.65 -16.64 -14.68
CA THR A 114 -7.24 -17.99 -14.68
C THR A 114 -6.35 -18.98 -13.93
N VAL A 115 -5.15 -18.57 -13.55
CA VAL A 115 -4.19 -19.36 -12.76
C VAL A 115 -3.49 -18.55 -11.70
N THR A 116 -3.06 -19.23 -10.64
CA THR A 116 -2.37 -18.66 -9.48
C THR A 116 -0.84 -18.63 -9.64
N GLN A 117 -0.34 -18.74 -10.87
CA GLN A 117 1.09 -18.73 -11.16
C GLN A 117 1.47 -17.32 -11.57
N ASN A 118 2.47 -16.77 -10.88
CA ASN A 118 3.10 -15.51 -11.24
C ASN A 118 4.58 -15.76 -11.54
N PRO A 119 5.20 -14.92 -12.39
CA PRO A 119 6.66 -14.87 -12.50
C PRO A 119 7.28 -14.59 -11.13
N ARG A 120 8.48 -15.12 -10.88
CA ARG A 120 9.24 -14.91 -9.64
C ARG A 120 9.43 -13.42 -9.30
N LYS A 121 9.61 -12.58 -10.32
CA LYS A 121 9.72 -11.12 -10.15
C LYS A 121 8.83 -10.38 -11.15
N VAL A 122 8.15 -9.35 -10.68
CA VAL A 122 7.26 -8.52 -11.51
C VAL A 122 7.58 -7.04 -11.32
N PHE A 123 7.71 -6.31 -12.43
CA PHE A 123 8.04 -4.89 -12.46
C PHE A 123 7.03 -4.13 -13.31
N PHE A 124 6.44 -3.09 -12.73
CA PHE A 124 5.54 -2.14 -13.38
C PHE A 124 6.19 -0.76 -13.30
N GLU A 125 6.63 -0.21 -14.42
CA GLU A 125 7.41 1.03 -14.45
C GLU A 125 6.84 2.00 -15.49
N ASN A 126 6.58 3.26 -15.09
CA ASN A 126 6.03 4.30 -15.97
C ASN A 126 4.73 3.85 -16.67
N ILE A 127 3.71 3.54 -15.88
CA ILE A 127 2.39 3.15 -16.41
C ILE A 127 1.40 4.26 -16.10
N THR A 128 0.82 4.85 -17.14
CA THR A 128 -0.03 6.03 -16.99
C THR A 128 -1.32 5.69 -16.25
N ARG A 129 -1.91 4.52 -16.52
CA ARG A 129 -3.10 4.02 -15.81
C ARG A 129 -3.18 2.50 -15.82
N ILE A 130 -3.57 1.94 -14.67
CA ILE A 130 -4.13 0.60 -14.50
C ILE A 130 -5.51 0.81 -13.87
N ASP A 131 -6.60 0.54 -14.56
CA ASP A 131 -7.93 0.84 -14.01
C ASP A 131 -8.26 -0.02 -12.80
N ASN A 132 -7.99 -1.33 -12.90
CA ASN A 132 -8.19 -2.28 -11.81
C ASN A 132 -7.00 -3.25 -11.70
N LEU A 133 -6.58 -3.54 -10.47
CA LEU A 133 -5.84 -4.76 -10.14
C LEU A 133 -6.86 -5.80 -9.66
N PRO A 134 -7.24 -6.78 -10.49
CA PRO A 134 -8.27 -7.74 -10.14
C PRO A 134 -7.87 -8.67 -9.01
N ALA A 135 -8.86 -9.32 -8.39
CA ALA A 135 -8.62 -10.39 -7.43
C ALA A 135 -7.67 -11.47 -8.00
N ASP A 136 -6.86 -12.07 -7.13
CA ASP A 136 -5.90 -13.14 -7.47
C ASP A 136 -4.75 -12.73 -8.42
N THR A 137 -4.61 -11.45 -8.81
CA THR A 137 -3.53 -10.93 -9.69
C THR A 137 -2.16 -11.43 -9.27
N PHE A 138 -1.85 -11.32 -7.98
CA PHE A 138 -0.64 -11.86 -7.38
C PHE A 138 -1.04 -12.91 -6.34
N SER A 139 -0.75 -14.16 -6.65
CA SER A 139 -1.04 -15.30 -5.77
C SER A 139 0.07 -16.35 -5.85
N GLN A 140 0.16 -17.19 -4.82
CA GLN A 140 1.12 -18.31 -4.78
C GLN A 140 0.37 -19.65 -4.65
N MET A 141 0.99 -20.71 -5.18
CA MET A 141 0.44 -22.06 -5.12
C MET A 141 0.66 -22.67 -3.72
N ARG A 142 -0.38 -22.72 -2.89
CA ARG A 142 -0.27 -23.28 -1.51
C ARG A 142 -0.11 -24.81 -1.41
N SER A 143 -0.02 -25.56 -2.51
CA SER A 143 0.04 -27.03 -2.43
C SER A 143 0.88 -27.68 -3.52
N LEU A 144 1.93 -28.39 -3.11
CA LEU A 144 2.70 -29.35 -3.92
C LEU A 144 1.84 -30.47 -4.56
N ARG A 145 0.57 -30.64 -4.14
CA ARG A 145 -0.36 -31.63 -4.71
C ARG A 145 -1.15 -31.09 -5.90
N TYR A 146 -1.15 -29.78 -6.13
CA TYR A 146 -1.76 -29.21 -7.31
C TYR A 146 -0.77 -29.35 -8.47
N LYS A 147 -0.99 -30.32 -9.36
CA LYS A 147 -0.32 -30.32 -10.66
C LYS A 147 -0.90 -29.14 -11.44
N PRO A 148 -0.15 -28.05 -11.67
CA PRO A 148 -0.68 -27.00 -12.52
C PRO A 148 -0.95 -27.57 -13.92
N VAL A 149 -2.06 -27.14 -14.51
CA VAL A 149 -2.42 -27.45 -15.91
C VAL A 149 -1.42 -26.82 -16.89
N CYS A 150 -0.69 -25.82 -16.41
CA CYS A 150 0.30 -25.02 -17.11
C CYS A 150 1.67 -25.50 -16.68
N GLY A 151 2.63 -25.51 -17.60
CA GLY A 151 3.99 -26.02 -17.35
C GLY A 151 4.55 -25.56 -15.99
N PHE A 152 5.33 -26.43 -15.36
CA PHE A 152 5.84 -26.24 -13.99
C PHE A 152 6.53 -24.89 -13.79
N ALA A 153 5.81 -23.90 -13.23
CA ALA A 153 6.45 -22.80 -12.54
C ALA A 153 7.08 -23.40 -11.27
N THR A 154 8.38 -23.64 -11.31
CA THR A 154 9.14 -24.25 -10.20
C THR A 154 9.56 -23.23 -9.14
N MET A 155 9.24 -21.94 -9.33
CA MET A 155 9.64 -20.85 -8.46
C MET A 155 8.42 -20.01 -8.10
N GLU A 156 8.30 -19.66 -6.82
CA GLU A 156 7.23 -18.80 -6.31
C GLU A 156 7.56 -17.31 -6.54
N LEU A 157 6.54 -16.47 -6.49
CA LEU A 157 6.69 -15.00 -6.53
C LEU A 157 7.51 -14.55 -5.31
N GLU A 158 8.57 -13.77 -5.52
CA GLU A 158 9.45 -13.29 -4.44
C GLU A 158 9.51 -11.76 -4.36
N GLU A 159 9.34 -11.07 -5.50
CA GLU A 159 9.54 -9.62 -5.56
C GLU A 159 8.52 -8.92 -6.46
N ILE A 160 7.96 -7.82 -5.96
CA ILE A 160 6.95 -7.00 -6.65
C ILE A 160 7.35 -5.53 -6.60
N TYR A 161 7.39 -4.88 -7.76
CA TYR A 161 7.77 -3.47 -7.90
C TYR A 161 6.75 -2.69 -8.72
N PHE A 162 6.30 -1.55 -8.18
CA PHE A 162 5.55 -0.52 -8.89
C PHE A 162 6.29 0.81 -8.78
N ARG A 163 6.60 1.44 -9.91
CA ARG A 163 7.35 2.70 -9.98
C ARG A 163 6.73 3.65 -10.97
N ASN A 164 6.31 4.83 -10.51
CA ASN A 164 5.64 5.82 -11.37
C ASN A 164 4.43 5.20 -12.08
N VAL A 165 3.45 4.74 -11.29
CA VAL A 165 2.25 4.03 -11.76
C VAL A 165 1.01 4.66 -11.15
N SER A 166 -0.05 4.88 -11.95
CA SER A 166 -1.39 5.18 -11.43
C SER A 166 -2.28 3.95 -11.50
N ILE A 167 -2.91 3.61 -10.37
CA ILE A 167 -3.85 2.51 -10.23
C ILE A 167 -5.19 3.10 -9.80
N GLY A 168 -6.28 2.72 -10.46
CA GLY A 168 -7.62 3.10 -10.02
C GLY A 168 -7.98 2.36 -8.74
N ASN A 169 -8.30 1.09 -8.88
CA ASN A 169 -8.82 0.29 -7.79
C ASN A 169 -8.03 -1.00 -7.63
N ILE A 170 -7.64 -1.31 -6.40
CA ILE A 170 -7.04 -2.60 -6.03
C ILE A 170 -8.13 -3.43 -5.37
N GLU A 171 -8.52 -4.51 -6.05
CA GLU A 171 -9.62 -5.36 -5.59
C GLU A 171 -9.25 -6.18 -4.36
N THR A 172 -10.29 -6.63 -3.65
CA THR A 172 -10.16 -7.59 -2.55
C THR A 172 -9.37 -8.81 -3.03
N ALA A 173 -8.39 -9.23 -2.24
CA ALA A 173 -7.51 -10.35 -2.55
C ALA A 173 -6.72 -10.22 -3.88
N ALA A 174 -6.46 -9.02 -4.38
CA ALA A 174 -5.53 -8.82 -5.51
C ALA A 174 -4.12 -9.38 -5.21
N PHE A 175 -3.68 -9.30 -3.95
CA PHE A 175 -2.47 -9.97 -3.45
C PHE A 175 -2.85 -11.00 -2.41
N LYS A 176 -3.01 -12.25 -2.84
CA LYS A 176 -3.62 -13.29 -2.01
C LYS A 176 -2.59 -14.26 -1.46
N ASN A 177 -2.49 -14.26 -0.13
CA ASN A 177 -1.73 -15.24 0.64
C ASN A 177 -0.28 -15.39 0.16
N LEU A 178 0.35 -14.26 -0.15
CA LEU A 178 1.76 -14.24 -0.53
C LEU A 178 2.61 -14.52 0.72
N SER A 179 3.50 -15.49 0.64
CA SER A 179 4.47 -15.90 1.66
C SER A 179 5.88 -15.84 1.10
N GLU A 180 6.89 -15.75 1.98
CA GLU A 180 8.30 -15.69 1.58
C GLU A 180 8.63 -14.55 0.60
N ILE A 181 7.83 -13.47 0.60
CA ILE A 181 8.11 -12.29 -0.22
C ILE A 181 9.36 -11.61 0.34
N ARG A 182 10.36 -11.43 -0.51
CA ARG A 182 11.60 -10.76 -0.12
C ARG A 182 11.47 -9.24 -0.22
N LYS A 183 10.76 -8.77 -1.24
CA LYS A 183 10.63 -7.34 -1.48
C LYS A 183 9.30 -6.95 -2.10
N PHE A 184 8.70 -5.91 -1.54
CA PHE A 184 7.53 -5.23 -2.08
C PHE A 184 7.80 -3.74 -2.05
N GLU A 185 7.79 -3.10 -3.21
CA GLU A 185 8.17 -1.69 -3.34
C GLU A 185 7.19 -0.93 -4.22
N TRP A 186 6.57 0.10 -3.64
CA TRP A 186 5.82 1.14 -4.33
C TRP A 186 6.58 2.45 -4.21
N THR A 187 6.97 3.03 -5.34
CA THR A 187 7.61 4.35 -5.40
C THR A 187 6.89 5.23 -6.42
N ASP A 188 6.49 6.44 -6.02
CA ASP A 188 5.74 7.36 -6.88
C ASP A 188 4.46 6.71 -7.47
N VAL A 189 3.74 5.95 -6.64
CA VAL A 189 2.50 5.26 -7.04
C VAL A 189 1.29 6.06 -6.58
N VAL A 190 0.32 6.24 -7.47
CA VAL A 190 -1.00 6.81 -7.15
C VAL A 190 -2.03 5.69 -7.15
N VAL A 191 -2.82 5.55 -6.08
CA VAL A 191 -3.90 4.57 -5.98
C VAL A 191 -5.18 5.27 -5.56
N ASP A 192 -6.25 5.22 -6.36
CA ASP A 192 -7.51 5.88 -6.00
C ASP A 192 -8.21 5.15 -4.83
N LYS A 193 -8.24 3.82 -4.88
CA LYS A 193 -8.88 2.99 -3.86
C LYS A 193 -8.17 1.65 -3.65
N ILE A 194 -8.00 1.27 -2.38
CA ILE A 194 -7.55 -0.06 -1.97
C ILE A 194 -8.68 -0.70 -1.17
N ASN A 195 -9.29 -1.75 -1.73
CA ASN A 195 -10.44 -2.39 -1.12
C ASN A 195 -10.08 -3.23 0.09
N TYR A 196 -11.12 -3.59 0.84
CA TYR A 196 -11.04 -4.52 1.97
C TYR A 196 -10.19 -5.75 1.63
N GLY A 197 -9.20 -6.06 2.46
CA GLY A 197 -8.41 -7.28 2.32
C GLY A 197 -7.65 -7.41 1.00
N ALA A 198 -7.38 -6.30 0.31
CA ALA A 198 -6.72 -6.30 -1.00
C ALA A 198 -5.31 -6.90 -0.96
N LEU A 199 -4.52 -6.58 0.07
CA LEU A 199 -3.13 -7.01 0.21
C LEU A 199 -2.93 -7.89 1.43
N LYS A 200 -2.57 -9.16 1.22
CA LYS A 200 -2.14 -10.08 2.27
C LYS A 200 -0.77 -10.65 1.96
N ILE A 201 0.25 -10.12 2.64
CA ILE A 201 1.66 -10.36 2.33
C ILE A 201 2.43 -10.74 3.60
N GLN A 202 3.05 -11.91 3.58
CA GLN A 202 4.01 -12.37 4.56
C GLN A 202 5.39 -12.37 3.91
N PHE A 203 6.29 -11.59 4.48
CA PHE A 203 7.65 -11.48 4.01
C PHE A 203 8.53 -12.61 4.58
N ALA A 204 9.57 -12.97 3.83
CA ALA A 204 10.65 -13.82 4.32
C ALA A 204 11.46 -13.11 5.41
N ASP A 205 12.37 -13.83 6.06
CA ASP A 205 13.34 -13.24 7.00
C ASP A 205 14.16 -12.13 6.32
N ASN A 206 14.23 -10.96 6.96
CA ASN A 206 14.80 -9.72 6.41
C ASN A 206 14.09 -9.14 5.17
N GLY A 207 12.89 -9.64 4.84
CA GLY A 207 12.08 -9.08 3.78
C GLY A 207 11.54 -7.70 4.15
N GLU A 208 11.47 -6.82 3.17
CA GLU A 208 11.10 -5.41 3.36
C GLU A 208 9.90 -5.01 2.51
N GLY A 209 8.92 -4.37 3.17
CA GLY A 209 7.81 -3.68 2.51
C GLY A 209 8.03 -2.17 2.52
N LEU A 210 7.99 -1.54 1.35
CA LEU A 210 8.32 -0.13 1.17
C LEU A 210 7.25 0.58 0.33
N ILE A 211 6.67 1.65 0.88
CA ILE A 211 5.76 2.57 0.20
C ILE A 211 6.34 3.99 0.33
N VAL A 212 6.79 4.57 -0.79
CA VAL A 212 7.54 5.84 -0.79
C VAL A 212 6.95 6.81 -1.80
N ASN A 213 6.74 8.06 -1.37
CA ASN A 213 6.26 9.16 -2.22
C ASN A 213 4.96 8.82 -2.97
N CYS A 214 4.07 8.04 -2.34
CA CYS A 214 2.83 7.60 -2.96
C CYS A 214 1.67 8.56 -2.67
N SER A 215 0.57 8.40 -3.40
CA SER A 215 -0.72 9.04 -3.10
C SER A 215 -1.81 7.98 -3.05
N LEU A 216 -2.33 7.71 -1.86
CA LEU A 216 -3.39 6.73 -1.62
C LEU A 216 -4.69 7.48 -1.34
N GLY A 217 -5.75 7.21 -2.11
CA GLY A 217 -7.06 7.78 -1.88
C GLY A 217 -7.73 7.12 -0.67
N VAL A 218 -8.62 6.16 -0.91
CA VAL A 218 -9.31 5.44 0.16
C VAL A 218 -8.59 4.12 0.44
N VAL A 219 -8.19 3.92 1.70
CA VAL A 219 -7.62 2.66 2.18
C VAL A 219 -8.62 2.02 3.13
N GLU A 220 -9.39 1.05 2.61
CA GLU A 220 -10.48 0.37 3.32
C GLU A 220 -9.97 -0.52 4.48
N PRO A 221 -10.86 -1.02 5.35
CA PRO A 221 -10.48 -1.88 6.46
C PRO A 221 -9.71 -3.13 6.00
N LEU A 222 -8.63 -3.48 6.71
CA LEU A 222 -7.77 -4.63 6.40
C LEU A 222 -7.16 -4.59 4.98
N ALA A 223 -7.16 -3.43 4.32
CA ALA A 223 -6.59 -3.25 2.98
C ALA A 223 -5.15 -3.77 2.91
N PHE A 224 -4.32 -3.41 3.89
CA PHE A 224 -3.00 -4.00 4.09
C PHE A 224 -3.03 -4.97 5.28
N GLN A 225 -2.62 -6.21 5.04
CA GLN A 225 -2.35 -7.24 6.04
C GLN A 225 -0.92 -7.74 5.83
N ILE A 226 0.01 -7.20 6.61
CA ILE A 226 1.45 -7.38 6.39
C ILE A 226 2.11 -8.08 7.58
N THR A 227 2.96 -9.06 7.32
CA THR A 227 3.90 -9.62 8.30
C THR A 227 5.32 -9.43 7.78
N ALA A 228 6.11 -8.52 8.36
CA ALA A 228 7.43 -8.15 7.81
C ALA A 228 8.47 -7.85 8.89
N ASP A 229 9.76 -8.06 8.63
CA ASP A 229 10.79 -7.54 9.55
C ASP A 229 10.76 -6.01 9.58
N ARG A 230 10.64 -5.38 8.40
CA ARG A 230 10.52 -3.94 8.26
C ARG A 230 9.37 -3.57 7.32
N PHE A 231 8.49 -2.69 7.79
CA PHE A 231 7.46 -2.07 6.96
C PHE A 231 7.55 -0.54 7.05
N THR A 232 7.78 0.10 5.90
CA THR A 232 8.03 1.55 5.81
C THR A 232 7.04 2.23 4.88
N ILE A 233 6.37 3.26 5.40
CA ILE A 233 5.55 4.19 4.63
C ILE A 233 6.13 5.59 4.82
N LYS A 234 6.63 6.19 3.74
CA LYS A 234 7.34 7.47 3.80
C LYS A 234 6.91 8.44 2.70
N GLY A 235 6.79 9.72 3.03
CA GLY A 235 6.51 10.76 2.03
C GLY A 235 5.16 10.60 1.33
N THR A 236 4.25 9.81 1.91
CA THR A 236 3.02 9.37 1.26
C THR A 236 1.83 10.23 1.68
N LYS A 237 0.98 10.59 0.72
CA LYS A 237 -0.31 11.24 0.98
C LYS A 237 -1.39 10.17 1.08
N ILE A 238 -2.22 10.22 2.12
CA ILE A 238 -3.34 9.31 2.34
C ILE A 238 -4.60 10.16 2.57
N GLN A 239 -5.61 10.01 1.71
CA GLN A 239 -6.84 10.77 1.86
C GLN A 239 -7.67 10.22 3.02
N ASP A 240 -8.07 8.96 2.97
CA ASP A 240 -8.90 8.33 4.00
C ASP A 240 -8.28 7.00 4.42
N LEU A 241 -7.90 6.89 5.70
CA LEU A 241 -7.44 5.64 6.29
C LEU A 241 -8.49 5.09 7.26
N TRP A 242 -9.18 4.05 6.83
CA TRP A 242 -10.27 3.42 7.56
C TRP A 242 -9.75 2.50 8.68
N PRO A 243 -10.62 2.05 9.61
CA PRO A 243 -10.23 1.20 10.72
C PRO A 243 -9.46 -0.03 10.27
N SER A 244 -8.26 -0.21 10.83
CA SER A 244 -7.32 -1.28 10.49
C SER A 244 -6.97 -1.34 8.99
N GLY A 245 -7.01 -0.20 8.29
CA GLY A 245 -6.59 -0.10 6.89
C GLY A 245 -5.11 -0.44 6.72
N LEU A 246 -4.28 -0.07 7.70
CA LEU A 246 -2.95 -0.64 7.90
C LEU A 246 -3.02 -1.67 9.03
N ASN A 247 -2.91 -2.94 8.71
CA ASN A 247 -2.92 -4.03 9.68
C ASN A 247 -1.71 -4.95 9.50
N GLY A 248 -1.15 -5.45 10.60
CA GLY A 248 -0.02 -6.36 10.50
C GLY A 248 0.85 -6.51 11.74
N THR A 249 1.91 -7.28 11.56
CA THR A 249 2.97 -7.50 12.54
C THR A 249 4.31 -7.14 11.91
N SER A 250 5.14 -6.37 12.63
CA SER A 250 6.49 -6.06 12.16
C SER A 250 7.51 -5.87 13.26
N SER A 251 8.78 -6.23 13.03
CA SER A 251 9.85 -5.88 13.98
C SER A 251 10.05 -4.36 14.02
N LYS A 252 9.98 -3.70 12.85
CA LYS A 252 10.13 -2.25 12.72
C LYS A 252 9.10 -1.65 11.77
N PHE A 253 8.18 -0.86 12.33
CA PHE A 253 7.22 -0.06 11.59
C PHE A 253 7.65 1.40 11.53
N ILE A 254 7.76 1.95 10.31
CA ILE A 254 8.21 3.32 10.06
C ILE A 254 7.12 4.06 9.26
N PHE A 255 6.55 5.10 9.86
CA PHE A 255 5.53 5.95 9.27
C PHE A 255 5.99 7.40 9.34
N THR A 256 6.64 7.90 8.28
CA THR A 256 7.35 9.19 8.34
C THR A 256 7.10 10.14 7.18
N ASN A 257 7.09 11.44 7.43
CA ASN A 257 6.88 12.46 6.39
C ASN A 257 5.58 12.26 5.59
N ASN A 258 4.56 11.62 6.18
CA ASN A 258 3.30 11.36 5.50
C ASN A 258 2.32 12.51 5.75
N THR A 259 1.37 12.68 4.83
CA THR A 259 0.20 13.53 5.03
C THR A 259 -1.04 12.65 5.06
N VAL A 260 -1.79 12.65 6.15
CA VAL A 260 -3.05 11.90 6.25
C VAL A 260 -4.19 12.89 6.49
N LYS A 261 -5.18 12.89 5.60
CA LYS A 261 -6.32 13.79 5.75
C LYS A 261 -7.28 13.29 6.82
N ASN A 262 -7.83 12.09 6.69
CA ASN A 262 -8.72 11.50 7.69
C ASN A 262 -8.14 10.19 8.23
N LEU A 263 -7.84 10.17 9.52
CA LEU A 263 -7.30 9.02 10.24
C LEU A 263 -8.37 8.50 11.21
N GLN A 264 -9.07 7.43 10.85
CA GLN A 264 -10.22 6.92 11.59
C GLN A 264 -9.83 6.11 12.84
N SER A 265 -10.80 5.86 13.72
CA SER A 265 -10.58 5.04 14.92
C SER A 265 -9.95 3.67 14.61
N GLY A 266 -8.83 3.35 15.27
CA GLY A 266 -8.07 2.12 15.06
C GLY A 266 -7.53 1.93 13.64
N SER A 267 -7.32 2.99 12.87
CA SER A 267 -6.87 2.97 11.46
C SER A 267 -5.52 2.28 11.25
N ILE A 268 -4.61 2.43 12.22
CA ILE A 268 -3.30 1.77 12.23
C ILE A 268 -3.34 0.71 13.32
N ALA A 269 -3.39 -0.54 12.91
CA ALA A 269 -3.42 -1.72 13.77
C ALA A 269 -2.16 -2.56 13.55
N ILE A 270 -1.04 -2.10 14.13
CA ILE A 270 0.28 -2.73 13.93
C ILE A 270 0.80 -3.27 15.26
N LEU A 271 1.21 -4.54 15.24
CA LEU A 271 1.96 -5.16 16.33
C LEU A 271 3.46 -5.01 16.03
N ALA A 272 4.19 -4.23 16.80
CA ALA A 272 5.61 -4.02 16.52
C ALA A 272 6.53 -3.79 17.71
N GLN A 273 7.78 -4.25 17.57
CA GLN A 273 8.84 -3.99 18.54
C GLN A 273 9.28 -2.53 18.52
N ASN A 274 9.49 -1.99 17.32
CA ASN A 274 9.92 -0.62 17.12
C ASN A 274 8.92 0.11 16.22
N VAL A 275 8.27 1.13 16.75
CA VAL A 275 7.32 2.00 16.05
C VAL A 275 7.90 3.38 15.96
N VAL A 276 8.01 3.92 14.74
CA VAL A 276 8.43 5.30 14.49
C VAL A 276 7.35 6.00 13.69
N ILE A 277 6.64 6.94 14.31
CA ILE A 277 5.65 7.81 13.70
C ILE A 277 6.19 9.23 13.79
N ALA A 278 6.87 9.68 12.74
CA ALA A 278 7.65 10.92 12.80
C ALA A 278 7.40 11.90 11.65
N SER A 279 7.38 13.19 11.96
CA SER A 279 7.32 14.25 10.94
C SER A 279 6.10 14.16 10.00
N ASN A 280 4.98 13.62 10.48
CA ASN A 280 3.75 13.52 9.70
C ASN A 280 2.87 14.75 9.87
N TYR A 281 2.03 15.04 8.88
CA TYR A 281 0.95 16.01 8.96
C TYR A 281 -0.40 15.28 8.95
N PHE A 282 -1.12 15.35 10.06
CA PHE A 282 -2.45 14.79 10.22
C PHE A 282 -3.50 15.91 10.18
N THR A 283 -4.47 15.85 9.28
CA THR A 283 -5.53 16.87 9.21
C THR A 283 -6.62 16.58 10.25
N ASN A 284 -7.17 15.37 10.25
CA ASN A 284 -8.19 14.92 11.20
C ASN A 284 -7.78 13.57 11.80
N VAL A 285 -7.70 13.50 13.13
CA VAL A 285 -7.38 12.29 13.89
C VAL A 285 -8.55 11.95 14.81
N GLU A 286 -9.28 10.89 14.48
CA GLU A 286 -10.41 10.40 15.26
C GLU A 286 -9.98 9.71 16.56
N SER A 287 -10.93 9.61 17.49
CA SER A 287 -10.71 8.97 18.79
C SER A 287 -10.22 7.54 18.66
N GLY A 288 -9.05 7.25 19.22
CA GLY A 288 -8.43 5.93 19.20
C GLY A 288 -7.77 5.55 17.88
N ALA A 289 -7.42 6.47 16.99
CA ALA A 289 -6.75 6.17 15.72
C ALA A 289 -5.51 5.26 15.85
N PHE A 290 -4.75 5.41 16.93
CA PHE A 290 -3.54 4.61 17.22
C PHE A 290 -3.76 3.53 18.29
N ASN A 291 -4.97 3.33 18.82
CA ASN A 291 -5.22 2.45 19.97
C ASN A 291 -4.90 0.96 19.74
N LYS A 292 -4.64 0.55 18.50
CA LYS A 292 -4.21 -0.79 18.10
C LYS A 292 -2.74 -0.87 17.70
N VAL A 293 -1.98 0.21 17.89
CA VAL A 293 -0.53 0.18 17.80
C VAL A 293 -0.01 -0.30 19.15
N SER A 294 0.54 -1.51 19.17
CA SER A 294 0.93 -2.18 20.41
C SER A 294 2.16 -3.06 20.19
N PRO A 295 2.84 -3.48 21.27
CA PRO A 295 3.87 -4.51 21.19
C PRO A 295 3.29 -5.93 21.00
N GLY A 296 1.96 -6.09 20.98
CA GLY A 296 1.25 -7.37 20.89
C GLY A 296 0.77 -7.93 22.24
N LEU A 297 -0.29 -8.76 22.20
CA LEU A 297 -0.77 -9.51 23.37
C LEU A 297 0.27 -10.57 23.75
N LEU A 298 1.09 -10.25 24.74
CA LEU A 298 1.94 -11.22 25.38
C LEU A 298 1.19 -11.86 26.55
N HIS A 299 0.23 -12.74 26.26
CA HIS A 299 -0.50 -13.44 27.33
C HIS A 299 0.44 -14.31 28.20
N ASP A 300 1.66 -14.62 27.72
CA ASP A 300 2.64 -15.52 28.35
C ASP A 300 4.03 -14.90 28.69
N SER A 301 4.24 -13.57 28.60
CA SER A 301 5.60 -13.00 28.75
C SER A 301 6.16 -12.91 30.17
N GLN A 302 5.60 -13.60 31.16
CA GLN A 302 6.27 -13.71 32.46
C GLN A 302 7.54 -14.58 32.41
N THR A 303 7.85 -15.30 31.32
CA THR A 303 8.92 -16.32 31.39
C THR A 303 10.16 -16.16 30.50
N HIS A 304 10.23 -15.44 29.36
CA HIS A 304 11.47 -15.52 28.53
C HIS A 304 11.93 -14.29 27.72
N PHE A 305 11.51 -13.05 28.00
CA PHE A 305 11.94 -11.87 27.21
C PHE A 305 12.95 -10.94 27.88
N GLY A 306 13.81 -11.44 28.79
CA GLY A 306 14.68 -10.65 29.68
C GLY A 306 15.64 -9.61 29.06
N LYS A 307 15.54 -9.28 27.75
CA LYS A 307 16.29 -8.23 27.04
C LYS A 307 15.50 -7.48 25.94
N LEU A 308 14.26 -7.85 25.59
CA LEU A 308 13.54 -7.14 24.51
C LEU A 308 12.95 -5.84 25.03
N GLN A 309 13.42 -4.73 24.47
CA GLN A 309 12.89 -3.40 24.73
C GLN A 309 12.03 -2.95 23.55
N PHE A 310 10.79 -2.56 23.84
CA PHE A 310 9.85 -2.05 22.86
C PHE A 310 9.97 -0.53 22.77
N VAL A 311 9.97 0.02 21.56
CA VAL A 311 10.11 1.46 21.35
C VAL A 311 8.89 1.96 20.59
N TYR A 312 8.24 2.97 21.13
CA TYR A 312 7.23 3.76 20.45
C TYR A 312 7.71 5.21 20.42
N ASP A 313 7.96 5.72 19.23
CA ASP A 313 8.49 7.06 19.01
C ASP A 313 7.53 7.88 18.14
N PHE A 314 6.83 8.82 18.78
CA PHE A 314 5.89 9.73 18.14
C PHE A 314 6.45 11.15 18.23
N ASN A 315 7.13 11.59 17.16
CA ASN A 315 7.89 12.84 17.20
C ASN A 315 7.69 13.76 15.98
N HIS A 316 7.86 15.06 16.19
CA HIS A 316 7.79 16.07 15.12
C HIS A 316 6.49 16.05 14.29
N ASN A 317 5.40 15.45 14.79
CA ASN A 317 4.15 15.38 14.05
C ASN A 317 3.38 16.69 14.20
N THR A 318 2.74 17.13 13.13
CA THR A 318 1.80 18.25 13.13
C THR A 318 0.38 17.69 13.00
N ILE A 319 -0.51 18.09 13.91
CA ILE A 319 -1.88 17.59 13.97
C ILE A 319 -2.83 18.80 13.95
N ALA A 320 -3.67 18.90 12.92
CA ALA A 320 -4.57 20.04 12.75
C ALA A 320 -5.89 19.88 13.53
N HIS A 321 -6.41 18.66 13.66
CA HIS A 321 -7.55 18.35 14.50
C HIS A 321 -7.35 16.97 15.14
N VAL A 322 -7.69 16.88 16.43
CA VAL A 322 -7.58 15.66 17.21
C VAL A 322 -8.77 15.54 18.14
N GLU A 323 -9.48 14.42 18.02
CA GLU A 323 -10.51 13.99 18.95
C GLU A 323 -9.88 13.37 20.22
N ASP A 324 -10.70 13.11 21.24
CA ASP A 324 -10.21 12.52 22.48
C ASP A 324 -9.44 11.21 22.24
N LYS A 325 -8.31 11.03 22.93
CA LYS A 325 -7.44 9.84 22.80
C LYS A 325 -7.01 9.54 21.35
N GLY A 326 -7.12 10.47 20.41
CA GLY A 326 -6.84 10.22 19.00
C GLY A 326 -5.41 9.73 18.76
N ILE A 327 -4.44 10.34 19.42
CA ILE A 327 -2.99 10.03 19.33
C ILE A 327 -2.49 9.01 20.35
N ARG A 328 -3.41 8.34 21.06
CA ARG A 328 -3.09 7.39 22.13
C ARG A 328 -2.84 5.99 21.54
N PRO A 329 -1.68 5.37 21.76
CA PRO A 329 -1.40 3.98 21.42
C PRO A 329 -2.01 3.05 22.47
N ASP A 330 -1.81 1.74 22.30
CA ASP A 330 -2.17 0.78 23.34
C ASP A 330 -1.20 0.84 24.54
N ILE A 331 -1.32 1.91 25.32
CA ILE A 331 -0.44 2.19 26.46
C ILE A 331 -0.50 1.11 27.54
N GLU A 332 -1.63 0.41 27.66
CA GLU A 332 -1.81 -0.65 28.67
C GLU A 332 -0.91 -1.83 28.33
N THR A 333 -0.86 -2.21 27.06
CA THR A 333 0.05 -3.25 26.60
C THR A 333 1.52 -2.82 26.72
N TYR A 334 1.84 -1.55 26.42
CA TYR A 334 3.21 -1.03 26.61
C TYR A 334 3.66 -0.99 28.09
N ARG A 335 2.76 -0.82 29.06
CA ARG A 335 3.09 -0.84 30.51
C ARG A 335 3.46 -2.23 31.02
N ASN A 336 2.97 -3.28 30.36
CA ASN A 336 3.20 -4.67 30.77
C ASN A 336 4.51 -5.25 30.20
N VAL A 337 5.28 -4.46 29.45
CA VAL A 337 6.55 -4.86 28.84
C VAL A 337 7.62 -3.82 29.10
N ALA A 338 8.89 -4.19 28.95
CA ALA A 338 9.98 -3.23 28.96
C ALA A 338 9.85 -2.31 27.73
N SER A 339 9.36 -1.09 27.93
CA SER A 339 9.09 -0.15 26.83
C SER A 339 9.73 1.22 27.03
N TYR A 340 9.98 1.89 25.92
CA TYR A 340 10.31 3.30 25.83
C TYR A 340 9.26 4.00 24.99
N LEU A 341 8.50 4.89 25.62
CA LEU A 341 7.48 5.70 24.98
C LEU A 341 8.01 7.13 24.86
N ASN A 342 8.21 7.59 23.62
CA ASN A 342 8.69 8.92 23.32
C ASN A 342 7.62 9.74 22.60
N TYR A 343 7.39 10.95 23.11
CA TYR A 343 6.40 11.91 22.60
C TYR A 343 7.02 13.29 22.59
N THR A 344 7.76 13.64 21.54
CA THR A 344 8.59 14.85 21.52
C THR A 344 8.37 15.73 20.30
N ASP A 345 8.49 17.04 20.50
CA ASP A 345 8.48 18.05 19.44
C ASP A 345 7.22 18.01 18.55
N ASN A 346 6.08 17.54 19.07
CA ASN A 346 4.83 17.51 18.32
C ASN A 346 4.15 18.88 18.34
N HIS A 347 3.44 19.22 17.26
CA HIS A 347 2.65 20.45 17.13
C HIS A 347 1.17 20.10 16.99
N LEU A 348 0.37 20.51 17.97
CA LEU A 348 -1.07 20.32 17.96
C LEU A 348 -1.76 21.66 17.71
N GLN A 349 -2.68 21.72 16.74
CA GLN A 349 -3.64 22.81 16.66
C GLN A 349 -4.74 22.52 17.66
N CYS A 350 -4.83 23.36 18.68
CA CYS A 350 -5.69 23.14 19.82
C CYS A 350 -6.97 23.96 19.68
N SER A 351 -8.11 23.27 19.73
CA SER A 351 -9.41 23.87 20.05
C SER A 351 -9.70 23.70 21.54
N CYS A 352 -10.72 24.39 22.06
CA CYS A 352 -11.18 24.22 23.44
C CYS A 352 -11.64 22.78 23.70
N GLU A 353 -12.25 22.15 22.70
CA GLU A 353 -12.66 20.73 22.73
C GLU A 353 -11.42 19.82 22.82
N SER A 354 -10.40 20.04 21.98
CA SER A 354 -9.16 19.25 22.01
C SER A 354 -8.31 19.46 23.28
N LEU A 355 -8.38 20.64 23.91
CA LEU A 355 -7.69 20.90 25.19
C LEU A 355 -8.43 20.30 26.38
N SER A 356 -9.76 20.25 26.31
CA SER A 356 -10.58 19.76 27.41
C SER A 356 -10.19 18.36 27.85
N TRP A 357 -9.84 17.46 26.92
CA TRP A 357 -9.47 16.09 27.25
C TRP A 357 -8.00 15.91 27.69
N LEU A 358 -7.08 16.77 27.24
CA LEU A 358 -5.69 16.75 27.70
C LEU A 358 -5.57 17.15 29.18
N GLY A 359 -6.48 18.00 29.66
CA GLY A 359 -6.53 18.49 31.04
C GLY A 359 -7.70 17.95 31.88
N ALA A 360 -8.62 17.17 31.32
CA ALA A 360 -9.77 16.65 32.08
C ALA A 360 -9.32 15.59 33.09
N GLU A 361 -9.47 15.93 34.37
CA GLU A 361 -9.46 14.95 35.47
C GLU A 361 -10.80 14.21 35.61
N VAL A 362 -11.80 14.58 34.80
CA VAL A 362 -13.17 14.09 34.93
C VAL A 362 -13.34 12.85 34.06
N ASP A 363 -13.68 11.74 34.71
CA ASP A 363 -14.21 10.54 34.07
C ASP A 363 -15.42 10.93 33.22
N LEU A 364 -15.27 10.91 31.89
CA LEU A 364 -16.32 11.31 30.94
C LEU A 364 -17.47 10.28 30.85
N GLY A 365 -17.52 9.27 31.74
CA GLY A 365 -18.63 8.32 31.89
C GLY A 365 -18.18 6.86 31.90
N PHE A 366 -19.14 5.92 31.94
CA PHE A 366 -18.86 4.48 32.02
C PHE A 366 -17.83 4.00 30.97
N GLY A 367 -16.63 3.65 31.44
CA GLY A 367 -15.51 3.18 30.61
C GLY A 367 -14.38 4.18 30.38
N TYR A 368 -14.41 5.37 31.00
CA TYR A 368 -13.37 6.40 30.87
C TYR A 368 -12.31 6.33 31.97
N ASN A 369 -11.25 5.54 31.74
CA ASN A 369 -10.05 5.68 32.57
C ASN A 369 -9.25 6.92 32.13
N VAL A 370 -9.24 7.97 32.97
CA VAL A 370 -8.36 9.14 32.80
C VAL A 370 -6.91 8.67 32.90
N LEU A 371 -6.14 8.81 31.82
CA LEU A 371 -4.73 8.42 31.78
C LEU A 371 -3.84 9.60 32.10
N LYS A 372 -3.82 10.00 33.38
CA LYS A 372 -3.04 11.13 33.87
C LYS A 372 -1.56 11.06 33.43
N ASP A 373 -0.94 9.88 33.47
CA ASP A 373 0.47 9.73 33.08
C ASP A 373 0.73 10.01 31.59
N PHE A 374 -0.20 9.64 30.70
CA PHE A 374 -0.07 9.88 29.27
C PHE A 374 -0.23 11.37 28.96
N ASN A 375 -1.24 12.00 29.57
CA ASN A 375 -1.45 13.44 29.43
C ASN A 375 -0.24 14.22 29.97
N MET A 376 0.32 13.81 31.11
CA MET A 376 1.54 14.40 31.66
C MET A 376 2.76 14.25 30.74
N MET A 377 2.85 13.17 29.95
CA MET A 377 3.90 13.01 28.94
C MET A 377 3.75 14.02 27.80
N ILE A 378 2.54 14.26 27.32
CA ILE A 378 2.27 15.25 26.27
C ILE A 378 2.57 16.66 26.79
N LEU A 379 2.11 16.98 28.00
CA LEU A 379 2.23 18.30 28.61
C LEU A 379 3.61 18.61 29.21
N ASN A 380 4.53 17.63 29.27
CA ASN A 380 5.85 17.82 29.85
C ASN A 380 6.68 18.83 29.02
N PRO A 381 7.11 19.97 29.59
CA PRO A 381 7.88 20.97 28.86
C PRO A 381 9.21 20.45 28.30
N LYS A 382 9.81 19.42 28.94
CA LYS A 382 11.05 18.79 28.44
C LYS A 382 10.87 18.11 27.09
N ASN A 383 9.64 17.70 26.78
CA ASN A 383 9.29 17.03 25.56
C ASN A 383 9.03 18.00 24.39
N LYS A 384 9.02 19.31 24.64
CA LYS A 384 8.89 20.36 23.61
C LYS A 384 7.65 20.22 22.71
N ASN A 385 6.61 19.53 23.17
CA ASN A 385 5.33 19.54 22.49
C ASN A 385 4.74 20.96 22.57
N SER A 386 4.13 21.40 21.48
CA SER A 386 3.57 22.73 21.36
C SER A 386 2.12 22.65 20.91
N CYS A 387 1.35 23.65 21.34
CA CYS A 387 -0.07 23.74 21.10
C CYS A 387 -0.36 25.14 20.59
N THR A 388 -0.79 25.29 19.34
CA THR A 388 -1.30 26.56 18.85
C THR A 388 -2.79 26.64 19.15
N PHE A 389 -3.11 27.39 20.21
CA PHE A 389 -4.49 27.67 20.54
C PHE A 389 -5.04 28.70 19.55
N ARG A 390 -6.10 28.32 18.82
CA ARG A 390 -6.97 29.31 18.19
C ARG A 390 -8.11 29.57 19.18
N PRO A 391 -8.19 30.75 19.80
CA PRO A 391 -9.26 31.04 20.74
C PRO A 391 -10.60 30.74 20.09
N CYS A 392 -11.31 29.78 20.69
CA CYS A 392 -12.72 29.60 20.37
C CYS A 392 -13.36 30.94 20.70
N MET A 393 -14.04 31.56 19.72
CA MET A 393 -14.88 32.72 19.99
C MET A 393 -16.09 32.27 20.82
N CYS A 394 -15.86 31.88 22.07
CA CYS A 394 -16.88 31.74 23.07
C CYS A 394 -16.79 33.01 23.92
N PHE A 395 -17.76 33.89 23.71
CA PHE A 395 -17.96 35.21 24.30
C PHE A 395 -17.18 36.37 23.66
N SER A 396 -17.93 37.18 22.92
CA SER A 396 -17.58 38.55 22.59
C SER A 396 -17.37 39.36 23.87
N ALA A 397 -16.10 39.49 24.28
CA ALA A 397 -15.60 40.64 25.04
C ALA A 397 -14.13 40.85 24.65
N THR A 398 -13.92 41.62 23.57
CA THR A 398 -12.72 42.42 23.26
C THR A 398 -11.32 41.81 23.54
N ALA A 399 -10.70 41.24 22.48
CA ALA A 399 -9.27 41.30 22.03
C ALA A 399 -8.11 40.82 22.98
N PRO A 400 -6.90 40.44 22.49
CA PRO A 400 -6.30 40.70 21.16
C PRO A 400 -5.67 39.49 20.42
N GLU A 401 -5.20 39.78 19.21
CA GLU A 401 -4.61 38.93 18.18
C GLU A 401 -3.29 38.23 18.57
N ASN A 402 -3.09 37.05 17.98
CA ASN A 402 -1.83 36.32 17.78
C ASN A 402 -0.90 36.16 19.00
N VAL A 403 -1.17 35.14 19.81
CA VAL A 403 -0.22 34.62 20.80
C VAL A 403 0.02 33.13 20.54
N SER A 404 1.20 32.80 20.00
CA SER A 404 1.76 31.46 20.14
C SER A 404 2.29 31.32 21.56
N ALA A 405 1.56 30.61 22.42
CA ALA A 405 1.99 30.34 23.79
C ALA A 405 2.69 28.97 23.86
N PRO A 406 3.85 28.84 24.53
CA PRO A 406 4.26 27.53 25.05
C PRO A 406 3.13 27.02 25.97
N LEU A 407 2.91 25.70 26.04
CA LEU A 407 2.00 25.10 27.01
C LEU A 407 2.46 25.56 28.41
N ILE A 408 1.80 26.58 28.95
CA ILE A 408 2.06 27.06 30.29
C ILE A 408 1.58 25.95 31.21
N PRO A 409 2.41 25.44 32.13
CA PRO A 409 1.93 24.50 33.13
C PRO A 409 0.81 25.21 33.88
N ALA A 410 -0.41 24.71 33.76
CA ALA A 410 -1.41 25.03 34.76
C ALA A 410 -0.82 24.51 36.07
N VAL A 411 -0.40 25.44 36.93
CA VAL A 411 -0.07 25.12 38.31
C VAL A 411 -1.38 24.61 38.92
N PHE A 412 -1.46 23.30 39.09
CA PHE A 412 -2.43 22.61 39.93
C PHE A 412 -1.67 21.92 41.05
#